data_AF-D7L1U3-F1
#
_entry.id   AF-D7L1U3-F1
#
_cell.length_a   1.000
_cell.length_b   1.000
_cell.length_c   1.000
_cell.angle_alpha   90.00
_cell.angle_beta   90.00
_cell.angle_gamma   90.00
#
_symmetry.space_group_name_H-M   'P 1'
#
loop_
_entity.id
_entity.type
_entity.pdbx_description
1 polymer ?
#
loop_
_entity_poly.entity_id
_entity_poly.type
_entity_poly.pdbx_seq_one_letter_code
_entity_poly.pdbx_strand_id
1 'polypeptide(L)' 'MSSNTSCSLLSLLFLLLLLILDSADLTVSSYCLRNCGGIKIPYPFGIGMGCYLEHSYEIECVNSYECSISYECSISYNY' A
#
# COMPACT_ATOMS: atom_id res chain seq x y z
N MET A 1 -40.66 0.68 -20.48
CA MET A 1 -39.83 1.25 -19.40
C MET A 1 -38.58 0.39 -19.13
N SER A 2 -37.70 0.16 -20.12
CA SER A 2 -36.52 -0.73 -19.95
C SER A 2 -35.15 -0.02 -20.01
N SER A 3 -35.10 1.24 -20.44
CA SER A 3 -33.83 1.97 -20.59
C SER A 3 -33.29 2.48 -19.25
N ASN A 4 -34.15 3.01 -18.38
CA ASN A 4 -33.75 3.59 -17.10
C ASN A 4 -33.24 2.53 -16.11
N THR A 5 -33.81 1.32 -16.14
CA THR A 5 -33.37 0.21 -15.29
C THR A 5 -31.99 -0.29 -15.71
N SER A 6 -31.71 -0.34 -17.02
CA SER A 6 -30.41 -0.75 -17.55
C SER A 6 -29.30 0.26 -17.18
N CYS A 7 -29.54 1.56 -17.33
CA CYS A 7 -28.60 2.60 -16.90
C CYS A 7 -28.36 2.58 -15.38
N SER A 8 -29.43 2.37 -14.59
CA SER A 8 -29.31 2.29 -13.13
C SER A 8 -28.47 1.08 -12.68
N LEU A 9 -28.61 -0.06 -13.36
CA LEU A 9 -27.79 -1.25 -13.10
C LEU A 9 -26.33 -1.05 -13.51
N LEU A 10 -26.08 -0.40 -14.64
CA LEU A 10 -24.72 -0.10 -15.10
C LEU A 10 -24.01 0.86 -14.14
N SER A 11 -24.70 1.89 -13.67
CA SER A 11 -24.16 2.83 -12.68
C SER A 11 -23.85 2.15 -11.35
N LEU A 12 -24.71 1.23 -10.89
CA LEU A 12 -24.49 0.46 -9.66
C LEU A 12 -23.27 -0.48 -9.79
N LEU A 13 -23.10 -1.11 -10.95
CA LEU A 13 -21.95 -1.97 -11.25
C LEU A 13 -20.63 -1.18 -11.25
N PHE A 14 -20.63 0.03 -11.81
CA PHE A 14 -19.47 0.93 -11.79
C PHE A 14 -19.10 1.37 -10.37
N LEU A 15 -20.07 1.74 -9.53
CA LEU A 15 -19.81 2.07 -8.12
C LEU A 15 -19.20 0.89 -7.37
N LEU A 16 -19.71 -0.32 -7.61
CA LEU A 16 -19.19 -1.53 -6.97
C LEU A 16 -17.74 -1.79 -7.39
N LEU A 17 -17.39 -1.57 -8.66
CA LEU A 17 -16.03 -1.72 -9.17
C LEU A 17 -15.05 -0.72 -8.53
N LEU A 18 -15.46 0.54 -8.35
CA LEU A 18 -14.65 1.57 -7.69
C LEU A 18 -14.40 1.25 -6.21
N LEU A 19 -15.41 0.70 -5.51
CA LEU A 19 -15.27 0.25 -4.12
C LEU A 19 -14.26 -0.90 -3.97
N ILE A 20 -14.20 -1.81 -4.94
CA ILE A 20 -13.28 -2.95 -4.92
C ILE A 20 -11.82 -2.50 -5.15
N LEU A 21 -11.61 -1.49 -6.01
CA LEU A 21 -10.28 -0.98 -6.38
C LEU A 21 -9.57 -0.25 -5.22
N ASP A 22 -10.32 0.39 -4.32
CA ASP A 22 -9.77 1.06 -3.12
C ASP A 22 -9.24 0.04 -2.08
N SER A 23 -9.86 -1.14 -2.03
CA SER A 23 -9.53 -2.23 -1.11
C SER A 23 -8.51 -3.24 -1.65
N ALA A 24 -7.74 -2.89 -2.69
CA ALA A 24 -6.63 -3.69 -3.19
C ALA A 24 -5.44 -3.68 -2.19
N ASP A 25 -5.71 -4.04 -0.93
CA ASP A 25 -4.77 -4.78 -0.09
C ASP A 25 -4.68 -6.17 -0.72
N LEU A 26 -3.95 -6.26 -1.84
CA LEU A 26 -3.66 -7.53 -2.49
C LEU A 26 -2.73 -8.30 -1.57
N THR A 27 -3.33 -8.94 -0.55
CA THR A 27 -2.71 -9.89 0.39
C THR A 27 -1.21 -9.73 0.38
N VAL A 28 -0.75 -8.60 0.91
CA VAL A 28 0.67 -8.37 1.06
C VAL A 28 1.10 -9.53 1.93
N SER A 29 1.81 -10.47 1.30
CA SER A 29 2.34 -11.69 1.88
C SER A 29 2.69 -11.37 3.33
N SER A 30 2.19 -12.11 4.32
CA SER A 30 2.44 -11.82 5.76
C SER A 30 3.94 -11.67 6.11
N TYR A 31 4.79 -12.01 5.15
CA TYR A 31 6.24 -11.88 5.08
C TYR A 31 6.75 -10.46 4.79
N CYS A 32 5.94 -9.58 4.20
CA CYS A 32 6.33 -8.22 3.86
C CYS A 32 6.18 -7.31 5.07
N LEU A 33 7.31 -6.82 5.57
CA LEU A 33 7.34 -5.90 6.68
C LEU A 33 6.67 -4.59 6.28
N ARG A 34 5.55 -4.27 6.94
CA ARG A 34 4.76 -3.05 6.68
C ARG A 34 4.98 -1.95 7.70
N ASN A 35 5.88 -2.18 8.65
CA ASN A 35 6.19 -1.24 9.70
C ASN A 35 7.70 -1.19 9.95
N CYS A 36 8.23 0.01 10.18
CA CYS A 36 9.63 0.25 10.49
C CYS A 36 9.69 1.23 11.68
N GLY A 37 10.14 0.76 12.86
CA GLY A 37 10.25 1.58 14.08
C GLY A 37 8.95 2.19 14.66
N GLY A 38 7.80 1.97 14.03
CA GLY A 38 6.52 2.60 14.40
C GLY A 38 5.81 3.29 13.23
N ILE A 39 6.52 3.52 12.13
CA ILE A 39 5.96 4.09 10.90
C ILE A 39 5.30 2.97 10.09
N LYS A 40 4.03 3.16 9.70
CA LYS A 40 3.32 2.26 8.78
C LYS A 40 3.66 2.63 7.34
N ILE A 41 4.01 1.63 6.53
CA ILE A 41 4.43 1.78 5.15
C ILE A 41 3.22 1.48 4.24
N PRO A 42 2.66 2.49 3.55
CA PRO A 42 1.55 2.26 2.63
C PRO A 42 2.04 1.62 1.33
N TYR A 43 1.17 0.86 0.66
CA TYR A 43 1.34 0.56 -0.76
C TYR A 43 1.37 1.87 -1.56
N PRO A 44 2.21 2.05 -2.61
CA PRO A 44 3.01 1.05 -3.34
C PRO A 44 4.39 0.73 -2.77
N PHE A 45 4.74 1.26 -1.60
CA PHE A 45 6.06 1.07 -0.99
C PHE A 45 6.16 -0.21 -0.18
N GLY A 46 7.39 -0.70 0.02
CA GLY A 46 7.65 -1.87 0.85
C GLY A 46 9.13 -2.16 1.07
N ILE A 47 9.41 -2.99 2.08
CA ILE A 47 10.76 -3.41 2.45
C ILE A 47 11.01 -4.80 1.89
N GLY A 48 12.09 -4.94 1.13
CA GLY A 48 12.51 -6.22 0.56
C GLY A 48 11.76 -6.61 -0.72
N MET A 49 12.35 -7.56 -1.42
CA MET A 49 11.94 -7.97 -2.76
C MET A 49 10.48 -8.45 -2.80
N GLY A 50 9.71 -7.90 -3.75
CA GLY A 50 8.30 -8.27 -3.97
C GLY A 50 7.31 -7.60 -3.02
N CYS A 51 7.77 -6.70 -2.14
CA CYS A 51 6.90 -5.98 -1.20
C CYS A 51 6.52 -4.57 -1.66
N TYR A 52 7.12 -4.09 -2.75
CA TYR A 52 6.93 -2.81 -3.39
C TYR A 52 6.45 -3.00 -4.85
N LEU A 53 5.78 -1.99 -5.42
CA LEU A 53 5.27 -2.07 -6.81
C LEU A 53 6.38 -1.97 -7.87
N GLU A 54 7.39 -1.13 -7.61
CA GLU A 54 8.54 -0.92 -8.49
C GLU A 54 9.79 -0.74 -7.64
N HIS A 55 10.97 -1.06 -8.18
CA HIS A 55 12.24 -0.94 -7.44
C HIS A 55 12.49 0.47 -6.85
N SER A 56 12.00 1.52 -7.51
CA SER A 56 12.05 2.90 -7.01
C SER A 56 11.22 3.14 -5.74
N TYR A 57 10.32 2.20 -5.40
CA TYR A 57 9.50 2.21 -4.19
C TYR A 57 10.02 1.25 -3.11
N GLU A 58 11.21 0.68 -3.30
CA GLU A 58 11.89 -0.09 -2.27
C GLU A 58 12.33 0.83 -1.13
N ILE A 59 12.00 0.42 0.10
CA ILE A 59 12.38 1.10 1.31
C ILE A 59 13.41 0.26 2.05
N GLU A 60 14.51 0.91 2.44
CA GLU A 60 15.45 0.35 3.41
C GLU A 60 15.11 0.85 4.81
N CYS A 61 14.92 -0.08 5.75
CA CYS A 61 14.67 0.22 7.17
C CYS A 61 16.01 0.24 7.91
N VAL A 62 16.62 1.41 8.04
CA VAL A 62 17.95 1.56 8.64
C VAL A 62 17.84 1.68 10.15
N ASN A 63 18.31 0.65 10.85
CA ASN A 63 18.44 0.67 12.30
C ASN A 63 19.74 1.39 12.68
N SER A 64 19.70 2.71 12.84
CA SER A 64 20.85 3.45 13.38
C SER A 64 20.95 3.17 14.89
N TYR A 65 22.13 2.83 15.39
CA TYR A 65 22.39 2.76 16.84
C TYR A 65 22.27 4.15 17.51
N GLU A 66 22.21 5.21 16.70
CA GLU A 66 21.81 6.58 17.04
C GLU A 66 20.27 6.79 17.02
N CYS A 67 19.48 5.74 16.80
CA CYS A 67 18.06 5.68 17.18
C CYS A 67 17.91 5.44 18.71
N SER A 68 18.98 5.62 19.48
CA SER A 68 18.96 5.49 20.94
C SER A 68 18.39 6.73 21.66
N ILE A 69 17.90 7.75 20.93
CA ILE A 69 17.25 8.92 21.56
C ILE A 69 15.96 9.40 20.82
N SER A 70 15.39 8.59 19.93
CA SER A 70 14.03 8.80 19.43
C SER A 70 13.57 7.59 18.63
N TYR A 71 12.36 7.12 18.91
CA TYR A 71 11.57 6.05 18.29
C TYR A 71 11.34 6.16 16.76
N GLU A 72 12.16 6.89 16.04
CA GLU A 72 12.04 7.03 14.59
C GLU A 72 13.12 6.21 13.89
N CYS A 73 12.67 5.13 13.26
CA CYS A 73 13.44 4.44 12.24
C CYS A 73 13.18 5.19 10.92
N SER A 74 14.22 5.80 10.34
CA SER A 74 14.07 6.60 9.12
C SER A 74 13.92 5.70 7.88
N ILE A 75 13.03 6.10 6.97
CA ILE A 75 12.90 5.53 5.63
C ILE A 75 13.91 6.24 4.71
N SER A 76 14.80 5.48 4.08
CA SER A 76 15.66 6.00 3.01
C SER A 76 15.14 5.53 1.65
N TYR A 77 15.07 6.45 0.68
CA TYR A 77 14.71 6.14 -0.70
C TYR A 77 15.99 5.90 -1.50
N ASN A 78 16.03 4.81 -2.26
CA ASN A 78 17.11 4.56 -3.22
C ASN A 78 16.74 5.28 -4.53
N TYR A 79 17.35 6.43 -4.80
CA TYR A 79 17.20 7.18 -6.05
C TYR A 79 18.34 6.90 -7.03
#